data_AF-A0A952AZ87-F1
#
_entry.id   AF-A0A952AZ87-F1
#
_cell.length_a   1.000
_cell.length_b   1.000
_cell.length_c   1.000
_cell.angle_alpha   90.00
_cell.angle_beta   90.00
_cell.angle_gamma   90.00
#
_symmetry.space_group_name_H-M   'P 1'
#
loop_
_entity.id
_entity.type
_entity.pdbx_description
1 polymer ?
#
loop_
_entity_poly.entity_id
_entity_poly.type
_entity_poly.pdbx_seq_one_letter_code
_entity_poly.pdbx_strand_id
1 'polypeptide(L)'
;MKYYFLMLILGVVVVVGACCQNVKSTQKEQAKPEPVISIESVTSTEAETEDEPLLLLDDEPLLLLDDEPGGDLSSESTADNSRCFVCHVNYMQEKIAVTHARQGMGCAYCHGESDEHIADESWASGGNGTAPETMYPREKINPFCMGCHTKDKIDTEQHKPLFADNNDKKYCTDCHGEHRLTTRKCKWK
;
A
#
# COMPACT_ATOMS: atom_id res chain seq x y z
N MET A 1 27.06 -19.84 53.76
CA MET A 1 26.70 -20.18 52.37
C MET A 1 25.21 -20.48 52.16
N LYS A 2 24.51 -21.21 53.05
CA LYS A 2 23.07 -21.54 52.85
C LYS A 2 22.08 -20.36 52.93
N TYR A 3 22.42 -19.28 53.65
CA TYR A 3 21.53 -18.12 53.82
C TYR A 3 21.60 -17.10 52.68
N TYR A 4 22.70 -17.08 51.91
CA TYR A 4 22.82 -16.19 50.75
C TYR A 4 21.92 -16.62 49.58
N PHE A 5 21.68 -17.93 49.45
CA PHE A 5 20.83 -18.48 48.39
C PHE A 5 19.35 -18.19 48.63
N LEU A 6 18.90 -18.16 49.89
CA LEU A 6 17.51 -17.82 50.24
C LEU A 6 17.20 -16.33 50.05
N MET A 7 18.16 -15.44 50.29
CA MET A 7 17.98 -14.00 50.05
C MET A 7 17.92 -13.64 48.57
N LEU A 8 18.61 -14.38 47.69
CA LEU A 8 18.55 -14.16 46.24
C LEU A 8 17.20 -14.57 45.63
N ILE A 9 16.56 -15.64 46.14
CA ILE A 9 15.27 -16.08 45.62
C ILE A 9 14.14 -15.12 46.02
N LEU A 10 14.19 -14.53 47.22
CA LEU A 10 13.18 -13.55 47.65
C LEU A 10 13.26 -12.21 46.89
N GLY A 11 14.45 -11.82 46.42
CA GLY A 11 14.63 -10.60 45.62
C GLY A 11 14.03 -10.66 44.21
N VAL A 12 13.94 -11.85 43.60
CA VAL A 12 13.42 -12.03 42.24
C VAL A 12 11.88 -11.94 42.19
N VAL A 13 11.19 -12.31 43.28
CA VAL A 13 9.72 -12.30 43.33
C VAL A 13 9.14 -10.86 43.41
N VAL A 14 9.91 -9.89 43.91
CA VAL A 14 9.42 -8.50 44.10
C VAL A 14 9.48 -7.66 42.81
N VAL A 15 10.27 -8.04 41.80
CA VAL A 15 10.46 -7.22 40.58
C VAL A 15 9.42 -7.53 39.48
N VAL A 16 8.68 -8.64 39.56
CA VAL A 16 7.73 -9.07 38.51
C VAL A 16 6.33 -8.42 38.65
N GLY A 17 6.05 -7.69 39.73
CA GLY A 17 4.69 -7.25 40.09
C GLY A 17 4.25 -5.83 39.67
N ALA A 18 5.08 -5.01 39.00
CA ALA A 18 4.87 -3.56 38.99
C ALA A 18 4.87 -2.86 37.62
N CYS A 19 4.35 -3.46 36.55
CA CYS A 19 4.25 -2.77 35.24
C CYS A 19 2.96 -3.08 34.44
N CYS A 20 1.82 -3.30 35.10
CA CYS A 20 0.51 -3.30 34.45
C CYS A 20 -0.32 -2.14 34.98
N GLN A 21 -0.49 -1.07 34.17
CA GLN A 21 -1.72 -0.28 33.99
C GLN A 21 -1.38 1.10 33.42
N ASN A 22 -1.73 1.34 32.14
CA ASN A 22 -2.38 2.58 31.70
C ASN A 22 -2.74 2.50 30.21
N VAL A 23 -4.00 2.20 29.91
CA VAL A 23 -4.63 2.58 28.65
C VAL A 23 -5.99 3.18 29.02
N LYS A 24 -6.05 4.51 29.09
CA LYS A 24 -7.32 5.23 29.06
C LYS A 24 -7.61 5.60 27.61
N SER A 25 -8.65 4.95 27.11
CA SER A 25 -9.36 5.23 25.87
C SER A 25 -9.86 6.67 25.84
N THR A 26 -9.73 7.35 24.71
CA THR A 26 -10.54 8.52 24.37
C THR A 26 -10.92 8.42 22.90
N GLN A 27 -12.09 7.84 22.66
CA GLN A 27 -12.77 7.81 21.38
C GLN A 27 -13.46 9.17 21.19
N LYS A 28 -13.05 9.91 20.15
CA LYS A 28 -13.76 11.12 19.70
C LYS A 28 -14.54 10.77 18.45
N GLU A 29 -15.85 10.83 18.60
CA GLU A 29 -16.89 10.66 17.59
C GLU A 29 -16.81 11.80 16.54
N GLN A 30 -16.80 11.45 15.26
CA GLN A 30 -16.97 12.41 14.16
C GLN A 30 -18.12 11.95 13.27
N ALA A 31 -19.15 12.79 13.25
CA ALA A 31 -20.37 12.65 12.47
C ALA A 31 -20.12 12.98 10.98
N LYS A 32 -20.75 12.18 10.13
CA LYS A 32 -20.91 12.35 8.68
C LYS A 32 -22.09 13.30 8.40
N PRO A 33 -22.06 14.05 7.28
CA PRO A 33 -23.27 14.08 6.47
C PRO A 33 -22.99 13.92 4.96
N GLU A 34 -23.82 13.10 4.33
CA GLU A 34 -24.04 13.07 2.87
C GLU A 34 -24.94 14.25 2.48
N PRO A 35 -24.89 14.69 1.21
CA PRO A 35 -26.05 15.26 0.56
C PRO A 35 -26.56 14.36 -0.56
N VAL A 36 -27.85 14.05 -0.42
CA VAL A 36 -28.71 13.27 -1.30
C VAL A 36 -29.06 14.07 -2.56
N ILE A 37 -29.11 13.32 -3.66
CA ILE A 37 -29.52 13.68 -5.01
C ILE A 37 -31.03 14.01 -5.04
N SER A 38 -31.40 15.13 -5.64
CA SER A 38 -32.79 15.47 -5.95
C SER A 38 -33.04 15.36 -7.45
N ILE A 39 -33.99 14.50 -7.81
CA ILE A 39 -34.54 14.33 -9.16
C ILE A 39 -35.95 14.94 -9.15
N GLU A 40 -36.21 15.91 -10.03
CA GLU A 40 -37.55 16.37 -10.44
C GLU A 40 -37.55 16.19 -11.98
N SER A 41 -38.26 15.25 -12.60
CA SER A 41 -39.72 15.04 -12.71
C SER A 41 -40.47 16.26 -13.25
N VAL A 42 -40.54 16.37 -14.57
CA VAL A 42 -41.68 17.03 -15.25
C VAL A 42 -42.06 16.25 -16.51
N THR A 43 -43.19 15.58 -16.37
CA THR A 43 -44.06 15.02 -17.40
C THR A 43 -44.57 16.10 -18.34
N SER A 44 -44.70 15.78 -19.62
CA SER A 44 -45.74 16.35 -20.49
C SER A 44 -46.20 15.30 -21.49
N THR A 45 -47.50 15.33 -21.71
CA THR A 45 -48.41 14.28 -22.18
C THR A 45 -48.75 14.44 -23.67
N GLU A 46 -48.89 13.29 -24.35
CA GLU A 46 -49.69 12.90 -25.54
C GLU A 46 -50.00 13.91 -26.67
N ALA A 47 -49.81 13.48 -27.93
CA ALA A 47 -50.91 12.93 -28.77
C ALA A 47 -50.42 12.53 -30.18
N GLU A 48 -51.00 11.44 -30.67
CA GLU A 48 -50.73 10.67 -31.88
C GLU A 48 -51.15 11.37 -33.20
N THR A 49 -50.55 11.01 -34.32
CA THR A 49 -51.27 10.63 -35.55
C THR A 49 -50.37 9.80 -36.47
N GLU A 50 -50.97 8.73 -37.00
CA GLU A 50 -50.43 7.70 -37.88
C GLU A 50 -50.26 8.24 -39.32
N ASP A 51 -49.16 7.88 -40.01
CA ASP A 51 -49.19 7.15 -41.30
C ASP A 51 -47.76 6.87 -41.77
N GLU A 52 -47.48 5.62 -42.13
CA GLU A 52 -46.18 5.13 -42.61
C GLU A 52 -45.99 5.45 -44.12
N PRO A 53 -44.75 5.58 -44.64
CA PRO A 53 -44.04 4.37 -45.02
C PRO A 53 -42.53 4.38 -44.75
N LEU A 54 -42.08 3.25 -44.19
CA LEU A 54 -40.80 2.56 -44.38
C LEU A 54 -39.77 3.27 -45.28
N LEU A 55 -38.77 3.89 -44.65
CA LEU A 55 -37.42 3.94 -45.21
C LEU A 55 -36.53 3.02 -44.38
N LEU A 56 -36.44 1.79 -44.90
CA LEU A 56 -35.38 0.84 -44.66
C LEU A 56 -34.05 1.56 -44.99
N LEU A 57 -33.41 2.17 -43.99
CA LEU A 57 -32.02 2.54 -44.08
C LEU A 57 -31.21 1.30 -43.70
N ASP A 58 -30.93 0.50 -44.74
CA ASP A 58 -29.68 -0.24 -44.81
C ASP A 58 -28.55 0.74 -44.43
N ASP A 59 -27.78 0.43 -43.39
CA ASP A 59 -26.36 0.75 -43.27
C ASP A 59 -25.78 0.04 -42.04
N GLU A 60 -25.29 -1.16 -42.34
CA GLU A 60 -24.04 -1.75 -41.83
C GLU A 60 -23.89 -1.99 -40.31
N PRO A 61 -23.71 -3.27 -39.87
CA PRO A 61 -23.35 -3.54 -38.48
C PRO A 61 -22.07 -2.78 -38.15
N LEU A 62 -22.06 -2.07 -37.02
CA LEU A 62 -20.88 -1.40 -36.45
C LEU A 62 -19.72 -2.39 -36.38
N LEU A 63 -18.91 -2.38 -37.44
CA LEU A 63 -17.69 -3.13 -37.54
C LEU A 63 -16.80 -2.66 -36.40
N LEU A 64 -16.43 -3.64 -35.59
CA LEU A 64 -15.27 -3.68 -34.73
C LEU A 64 -14.15 -2.87 -35.40
N LEU A 65 -13.98 -1.62 -34.96
CA LEU A 65 -12.95 -0.72 -35.50
C LEU A 65 -11.63 -1.46 -35.40
N ASP A 66 -11.09 -1.72 -36.58
CA ASP A 66 -9.84 -2.38 -36.84
C ASP A 66 -8.74 -1.86 -35.93
N ASP A 67 -7.89 -2.79 -35.50
CA ASP A 67 -6.62 -2.57 -34.82
C ASP A 67 -5.76 -1.57 -35.62
N GLU A 68 -6.01 -0.28 -35.44
CA GLU A 68 -4.97 0.73 -35.55
C GLU A 68 -3.88 0.27 -34.58
N PRO A 69 -2.62 0.04 -35.02
CA PRO A 69 -1.53 -0.20 -34.09
C PRO A 69 -1.37 1.08 -33.28
N GLY A 70 -2.11 1.13 -32.17
CA GLY A 70 -2.19 2.23 -31.24
C GLY A 70 -0.76 2.64 -30.97
N GLY A 71 -0.48 3.88 -31.38
CA GLY A 71 0.88 4.39 -31.49
C GLY A 71 1.70 4.00 -30.28
N ASP A 72 2.96 3.71 -30.56
CA ASP A 72 4.06 3.69 -29.61
C ASP A 72 4.09 5.03 -28.85
N LEU A 73 3.20 5.16 -27.88
CA LEU A 73 3.23 6.19 -26.86
C LEU A 73 4.22 5.66 -25.85
N SER A 74 5.50 5.89 -26.14
CA SER A 74 6.55 5.98 -25.16
C SER A 74 6.26 7.14 -24.19
N SER A 75 5.14 7.10 -23.47
CA SER A 75 5.17 7.53 -22.08
C SER A 75 5.99 6.45 -21.40
N GLU A 76 7.08 6.80 -20.71
CA GLU A 76 7.77 5.86 -19.83
C GLU A 76 6.69 5.13 -19.01
N SER A 77 6.46 3.86 -19.34
CA SER A 77 5.23 3.18 -18.97
C SER A 77 5.21 3.10 -17.46
N THR A 78 4.22 3.73 -16.83
CA THR A 78 4.04 3.59 -15.38
C THR A 78 3.95 2.09 -15.05
N ALA A 79 4.74 1.63 -14.08
CA ALA A 79 4.80 0.22 -13.75
C ALA A 79 3.44 -0.32 -13.32
N ASP A 80 3.09 -1.52 -13.79
CA ASP A 80 1.89 -2.20 -13.36
C ASP A 80 2.09 -2.85 -11.98
N ASN A 81 1.28 -2.42 -11.02
CA ASN A 81 1.25 -2.92 -9.64
C ASN A 81 -0.11 -3.55 -9.31
N SER A 82 -0.96 -3.78 -10.31
CA SER A 82 -2.33 -4.28 -10.16
C SER A 82 -2.40 -5.55 -9.29
N ARG A 83 -1.48 -6.49 -9.51
CA ARG A 83 -1.37 -7.75 -8.76
C ARG A 83 -1.14 -7.54 -7.25
N CYS A 84 -0.36 -6.52 -6.87
CA CYS A 84 -0.08 -6.21 -5.48
C CYS A 84 -1.23 -5.42 -4.82
N PHE A 85 -1.89 -4.55 -5.59
CA PHE A 85 -2.95 -3.68 -5.09
C PHE A 85 -4.26 -4.39 -4.75
N VAL A 86 -4.45 -5.62 -5.21
CA VAL A 86 -5.58 -6.47 -4.78
C VAL A 86 -5.67 -6.54 -3.24
N CYS A 87 -4.52 -6.74 -2.59
CA CYS A 87 -4.44 -6.88 -1.13
C CYS A 87 -3.82 -5.65 -0.45
N HIS A 88 -2.97 -4.90 -1.16
CA HIS A 88 -2.22 -3.76 -0.62
C HIS A 88 -2.63 -2.41 -1.23
N VAL A 89 -3.94 -2.18 -1.32
CA VAL A 89 -4.55 -0.96 -1.88
C VAL A 89 -4.04 0.34 -1.23
N ASN A 90 -3.60 0.28 0.04
CA ASN A 90 -3.05 1.43 0.76
C ASN A 90 -1.80 2.04 0.07
N TYR A 91 -1.10 1.27 -0.78
CA TYR A 91 0.07 1.76 -1.51
C TYR A 91 -0.26 2.42 -2.84
N MET A 92 -1.51 2.38 -3.32
CA MET A 92 -1.90 3.02 -4.59
C MET A 92 -1.63 4.53 -4.62
N GLN A 93 -1.62 5.16 -3.44
CA GLN A 93 -1.40 6.61 -3.28
C GLN A 93 -0.16 6.91 -2.43
N GLU A 94 0.58 5.88 -2.01
CA GLU A 94 1.74 6.06 -1.14
C GLU A 94 2.91 6.64 -1.95
N LYS A 95 3.58 7.64 -1.37
CA LYS A 95 4.57 8.47 -2.06
C LYS A 95 5.69 7.64 -2.71
N ILE A 96 6.28 6.67 -2.01
CA ILE A 96 7.35 5.84 -2.59
C ILE A 96 6.79 5.01 -3.74
N ALA A 97 5.69 4.28 -3.54
CA ALA A 97 5.10 3.43 -4.57
C ALA A 97 4.73 4.22 -5.84
N VAL A 98 4.06 5.36 -5.69
CA VAL A 98 3.63 6.18 -6.84
C VAL A 98 4.81 6.81 -7.58
N THR A 99 5.80 7.33 -6.86
CA THR A 99 6.95 7.99 -7.49
C THR A 99 7.84 7.00 -8.26
N HIS A 100 8.02 5.79 -7.74
CA HIS A 100 8.80 4.76 -8.42
C HIS A 100 8.02 4.14 -9.59
N ALA A 101 6.71 3.90 -9.42
CA ALA A 101 5.88 3.37 -10.50
C ALA A 101 5.89 4.30 -11.73
N ARG A 102 5.83 5.62 -11.53
CA ARG A 102 5.95 6.62 -12.61
C ARG A 102 7.29 6.61 -13.34
N GLN A 103 8.29 5.88 -12.84
CA GLN A 103 9.60 5.71 -13.44
C GLN A 103 9.79 4.26 -13.94
N GLY A 104 8.70 3.52 -14.12
CA GLY A 104 8.73 2.13 -14.56
C GLY A 104 9.20 1.13 -13.49
N MET A 105 9.35 1.56 -12.23
CA MET A 105 9.74 0.67 -11.13
C MET A 105 8.52 0.25 -10.30
N GLY A 106 8.04 -0.96 -10.54
CA GLY A 106 6.92 -1.56 -9.82
C GLY A 106 7.30 -2.13 -8.45
N CYS A 107 6.31 -2.63 -7.71
CA CYS A 107 6.49 -3.24 -6.40
C CYS A 107 7.52 -4.39 -6.43
N ALA A 108 7.46 -5.23 -7.48
CA ALA A 108 8.34 -6.38 -7.65
C ALA A 108 9.82 -6.02 -7.80
N TYR A 109 10.13 -4.80 -8.26
CA TYR A 109 11.52 -4.34 -8.37
C TYR A 109 12.23 -4.33 -7.01
N CYS A 110 11.49 -4.04 -5.93
CA CYS A 110 12.02 -4.00 -4.57
C CYS A 110 11.66 -5.23 -3.76
N HIS A 111 10.45 -5.78 -3.96
CA HIS A 111 9.89 -6.85 -3.12
C HIS A 111 9.96 -8.24 -3.74
N GLY A 112 10.40 -8.35 -5.00
CA GLY A 112 10.32 -9.56 -5.81
C GLY A 112 8.92 -9.79 -6.39
N GLU A 113 8.83 -10.64 -7.41
CA GLU A 113 7.58 -11.03 -8.08
C GLU A 113 6.55 -11.59 -7.09
N SER A 114 7.01 -12.29 -6.06
CA SER A 114 6.16 -12.74 -4.94
C SER A 114 4.93 -13.56 -5.37
N ASP A 115 5.07 -14.39 -6.42
CA ASP A 115 3.95 -15.17 -6.98
C ASP A 115 3.29 -16.09 -5.94
N GLU A 116 4.08 -16.81 -5.13
CA GLU A 116 3.54 -17.68 -4.07
C GLU A 116 2.81 -16.90 -2.97
N HIS A 117 3.26 -15.67 -2.69
CA HIS A 117 2.59 -14.78 -1.74
C HIS A 117 1.25 -14.28 -2.29
N ILE A 118 1.20 -13.91 -3.56
CA ILE A 118 -0.01 -13.42 -4.23
C ILE A 118 -1.05 -14.55 -4.33
N ALA A 119 -0.61 -15.78 -4.64
CA ALA A 119 -1.49 -16.93 -4.78
C ALA A 119 -1.98 -17.52 -3.45
N ASP A 120 -1.39 -17.12 -2.32
CA ASP A 120 -1.74 -17.68 -1.02
C ASP A 120 -2.87 -16.93 -0.32
N GLU A 121 -4.06 -17.54 -0.35
CA GLU A 121 -5.25 -17.06 0.35
C GLU A 121 -5.38 -17.58 1.79
N SER A 122 -4.41 -18.37 2.29
CA SER A 122 -4.50 -19.02 3.60
C SER A 122 -4.63 -18.03 4.76
N TRP A 123 -4.14 -16.79 4.60
CA TRP A 123 -4.26 -15.74 5.60
C TRP A 123 -5.72 -15.39 5.94
N ALA A 124 -6.65 -15.53 4.99
CA ALA A 124 -8.08 -15.29 5.21
C ALA A 124 -8.73 -16.40 6.05
N SER A 125 -8.14 -17.61 6.04
CA SER A 125 -8.63 -18.80 6.75
C SER A 125 -7.90 -19.06 8.08
N GLY A 126 -7.10 -18.11 8.56
CA GLY A 126 -6.32 -18.26 9.78
C GLY A 126 -5.02 -19.05 9.62
N GLY A 127 -4.60 -19.32 8.38
CA GLY A 127 -3.26 -19.82 8.06
C GLY A 127 -2.18 -18.75 8.30
N ASN A 128 -0.91 -19.17 8.26
CA ASN A 128 0.21 -18.27 8.50
C ASN A 128 0.50 -17.32 7.32
N GLY A 129 -0.07 -17.59 6.14
CA GLY A 129 0.30 -16.93 4.90
C GLY A 129 1.67 -17.38 4.38
N THR A 130 1.98 -16.99 3.15
CA THR A 130 3.32 -17.03 2.54
C THR A 130 3.91 -15.63 2.61
N ALA A 131 5.21 -15.51 2.93
CA ALA A 131 5.88 -14.22 2.96
C ALA A 131 6.15 -13.74 1.53
N PRO A 132 6.17 -12.42 1.25
CA PRO A 132 6.71 -11.93 -0.01
C PRO A 132 8.20 -12.29 -0.10
N GLU A 133 8.74 -12.36 -1.30
CA GLU A 133 10.12 -12.80 -1.54
C GLU A 133 11.12 -11.92 -0.78
N THR A 134 10.89 -10.61 -0.76
CA THR A 134 11.72 -9.67 -0.03
C THR A 134 10.93 -8.80 0.93
N MET A 135 11.28 -8.91 2.21
CA MET A 135 10.98 -7.91 3.23
C MET A 135 12.27 -7.30 3.77
N TYR A 136 12.32 -5.97 3.82
CA TYR A 136 13.47 -5.27 4.37
C TYR A 136 13.36 -5.14 5.90
N PRO A 137 14.30 -5.74 6.67
CA PRO A 137 14.53 -5.29 8.03
C PRO A 137 15.09 -3.86 8.00
N ARG A 138 14.99 -3.15 9.12
CA ARG A 138 15.28 -1.71 9.19
C ARG A 138 16.68 -1.40 8.67
N GLU A 139 17.68 -2.18 9.09
CA GLU A 139 19.09 -1.96 8.74
C GLU A 139 19.38 -2.11 7.24
N LYS A 140 18.53 -2.84 6.49
CA LYS A 140 18.68 -3.09 5.05
C LYS A 140 17.97 -2.08 4.15
N ILE A 141 17.12 -1.20 4.71
CA ILE A 141 16.37 -0.21 3.92
C ILE A 141 17.32 0.74 3.19
N ASN A 142 18.19 1.44 3.93
CA ASN A 142 19.06 2.45 3.34
C ASN A 142 20.06 1.87 2.33
N PRO A 143 20.77 0.75 2.63
CA PRO A 143 21.64 0.11 1.65
C PRO A 143 20.92 -0.25 0.35
N PHE A 144 19.67 -0.73 0.44
CA PHE A 144 18.88 -1.06 -0.75
C PHE A 144 18.53 0.18 -1.57
N CYS A 145 17.97 1.23 -0.94
CA CYS A 145 17.67 2.49 -1.62
C CYS A 145 18.90 3.08 -2.31
N MET A 146 20.07 2.98 -1.68
CA MET A 146 21.34 3.49 -2.20
C MET A 146 21.88 2.72 -3.42
N GLY A 147 21.28 1.58 -3.80
CA GLY A 147 21.60 0.88 -5.04
C GLY A 147 21.26 1.72 -6.28
N CYS A 148 20.19 2.51 -6.21
CA CYS A 148 19.77 3.45 -7.26
C CYS A 148 20.01 4.93 -6.86
N HIS A 149 19.84 5.25 -5.58
CA HIS A 149 20.07 6.59 -5.01
C HIS A 149 21.48 6.72 -4.44
N THR A 150 22.46 6.81 -5.34
CA THR A 150 23.87 6.89 -4.97
C THR A 150 24.17 8.15 -4.14
N LYS A 151 25.14 8.05 -3.22
CA LYS A 151 25.46 9.11 -2.25
C LYS A 151 25.72 10.45 -2.95
N ASP A 152 26.48 10.45 -4.04
CA ASP A 152 26.81 11.65 -4.82
C ASP A 152 25.59 12.44 -5.31
N LYS A 153 24.44 11.78 -5.50
CA LYS A 153 23.19 12.43 -5.96
C LYS A 153 22.31 12.92 -4.82
N ILE A 154 22.51 12.42 -3.62
CA ILE A 154 21.65 12.70 -2.46
C ILE A 154 22.40 13.33 -1.29
N ASP A 155 23.71 13.59 -1.40
CA ASP A 155 24.52 14.21 -0.35
C ASP A 155 24.16 15.71 -0.20
N THR A 156 23.06 15.94 0.49
CA THR A 156 22.53 17.27 0.82
C THR A 156 22.54 17.44 2.34
N GLU A 157 22.43 18.69 2.80
CA GLU A 157 22.33 19.01 4.23
C GLU A 157 21.22 18.22 4.95
N GLN A 158 20.10 17.95 4.26
CA GLN A 158 18.96 17.20 4.82
C GLN A 158 19.27 15.71 5.00
N HIS A 159 20.20 15.15 4.22
CA HIS A 159 20.60 13.75 4.30
C HIS A 159 21.87 13.51 5.13
N LYS A 160 22.51 14.55 5.69
CA LYS A 160 23.65 14.36 6.60
C LYS A 160 23.37 13.36 7.75
N PRO A 161 22.19 13.34 8.39
CA PRO A 161 21.88 12.35 9.43
C PRO A 161 21.87 10.89 8.95
N LEU A 162 21.64 10.65 7.65
CA LEU A 162 21.68 9.31 7.05
C LEU A 162 23.10 8.73 7.06
N PHE A 163 24.10 9.61 6.87
CA PHE A 163 25.51 9.26 6.72
C PHE A 163 26.31 9.42 8.01
N ALA A 164 25.68 9.91 9.08
CA ALA A 164 26.30 9.99 10.40
C ALA A 164 26.47 8.58 10.99
N ASP A 165 27.65 8.30 11.53
CA ASP A 165 27.93 7.05 12.23
C ASP A 165 27.58 7.21 13.72
N ASN A 166 26.27 7.24 14.01
CA ASN A 166 25.76 7.38 15.37
C ASN A 166 24.47 6.57 15.57
N ASN A 167 24.04 6.44 16.84
CA ASN A 167 22.86 5.68 17.23
C ASN A 167 21.52 6.31 16.78
N ASP A 168 21.53 7.55 16.28
CA ASP A 168 20.35 8.29 15.83
C ASP A 168 20.11 8.16 14.32
N LYS A 169 20.68 7.11 13.71
CA LYS A 169 20.60 6.86 12.26
C LYS A 169 19.14 6.85 11.79
N LYS A 170 18.86 7.74 10.83
CA LYS A 170 17.56 7.83 10.16
C LYS A 170 17.50 6.89 8.96
N TYR A 171 16.29 6.46 8.64
CA TYR A 171 16.01 5.62 7.48
C TYR A 171 15.24 6.41 6.43
N CYS A 172 15.43 6.07 5.15
CA CYS A 172 14.78 6.78 4.05
C CYS A 172 13.25 6.84 4.25
N THR A 173 12.65 5.74 4.71
CA THR A 173 11.21 5.63 4.99
C THR A 173 10.74 6.36 6.25
N ASP A 174 11.64 6.91 7.09
CA ASP A 174 11.24 7.72 8.24
C ASP A 174 10.76 9.12 7.79
N CYS A 175 11.16 9.58 6.60
CA CYS A 175 10.79 10.88 6.04
C CYS A 175 10.16 10.77 4.64
N HIS A 176 10.52 9.76 3.85
CA HIS A 176 9.97 9.53 2.53
C HIS A 176 8.82 8.53 2.61
N GLY A 177 7.59 9.06 2.56
CA GLY A 177 6.40 8.25 2.43
C GLY A 177 5.98 7.52 3.70
N GLU A 178 4.86 6.81 3.61
CA GLU A 178 4.29 6.00 4.69
C GLU A 178 4.33 4.51 4.28
N HIS A 179 5.49 4.09 3.77
CA HIS A 179 5.64 2.80 3.11
C HIS A 179 5.62 1.61 4.09
N ARG A 180 5.88 1.85 5.38
CA ARG A 180 5.92 0.79 6.40
C ARG A 180 4.52 0.50 6.94
N LEU A 181 4.09 -0.76 6.85
CA LEU A 181 2.88 -1.23 7.54
C LEU A 181 2.98 -0.97 9.05
N THR A 182 1.99 -0.27 9.60
CA THR A 182 1.91 0.06 11.03
C THR A 182 1.67 -1.19 11.89
N THR A 183 0.88 -2.14 11.38
CA THR A 183 0.54 -3.39 12.06
C THR A 183 0.80 -4.57 11.13
N ARG A 184 1.55 -5.56 11.62
CA ARG A 184 1.70 -6.86 10.95
C ARG A 184 0.75 -7.88 11.58
N LYS A 185 -0.24 -8.33 10.81
CA LYS A 185 -1.20 -9.37 11.24
C LYS A 185 -0.60 -10.77 11.09
N CYS A 186 0.20 -10.98 10.05
CA CYS A 186 0.84 -12.26 9.76
C CYS A 186 2.26 -12.28 10.33
N LYS A 187 2.62 -13.40 10.96
CA LYS A 187 3.98 -13.72 11.41
C LYS A 187 4.37 -15.04 10.79
N TRP A 188 5.12 -14.97 9.69
CA TRP A 188 5.73 -16.13 9.05
C TRP A 188 6.80 -16.73 9.98
N LYS A 189 6.86 -18.06 10.05
CA LYS A 189 7.78 -18.81 10.90
C LYS A 189 9.00 -19.27 10.13
#